data_AF-X1QMI6-F1
#
_entry.id   AF-X1QMI6-F1
#
_cell.length_a   1.000
_cell.length_b   1.000
_cell.length_c   1.000
_cell.angle_alpha   90.00
_cell.angle_beta   90.00
_cell.angle_gamma   90.00
#
_symmetry.space_group_name_H-M   'P 1'
#
loop_
_entity.id
_entity.type
_entity.pdbx_description
1 polymer ?
#
loop_
_entity_poly.entity_id
_entity_poly.type
_entity_poly.pdbx_seq_one_letter_code
_entity_poly.pdbx_strand_id
1 'polypeptide(L)'
;VYFAMGSSGKPQLIKEIIEGFKDKPYRVITPVKVHIEGLNVKIPPNVLVTGFVPAHKVNPIANISVIHGGQNTVMQACLAGTPIVGIGMHPEQQANLDACVRKRFAIRLNKKKVTASEVLGAIDRLLNDSNAKEEVSPDIHVVMVWDQAGFHTSKKLKVPENVTIVPLPPYSPELNPVENLWHYLRSHYWANRIYADYDALRYAAIDAWHKAALDPAIIQSVCRAPYAERID
;
A
#
# COMPACT_ATOMS: atom_id res chain seq x y z
N VAL A 1 7.29 -17.31 3.27
CA VAL A 1 6.70 -16.24 2.42
C VAL A 1 5.42 -15.75 3.05
N TYR A 2 5.30 -14.45 3.27
CA TYR A 2 4.03 -13.81 3.63
C TYR A 2 3.38 -13.27 2.36
N PHE A 3 2.16 -13.69 2.05
CA PHE A 3 1.45 -13.25 0.84
C PHE A 3 0.12 -12.57 1.20
N ALA A 4 0.03 -11.25 1.01
CA ALA A 4 -1.13 -10.46 1.39
C ALA A 4 -1.43 -9.35 0.36
N MET A 5 -2.60 -9.41 -0.26
CA MET A 5 -2.97 -8.50 -1.36
C MET A 5 -3.91 -7.36 -0.98
N GLY A 6 -4.21 -7.17 0.32
CA GLY A 6 -5.17 -6.17 0.79
C GLY A 6 -6.56 -6.35 0.17
N SER A 7 -7.47 -5.37 0.31
CA SER A 7 -8.80 -5.43 -0.33
C SER A 7 -8.76 -5.20 -1.85
N SER A 8 -7.65 -4.67 -2.38
CA SER A 8 -7.48 -4.40 -3.82
C SER A 8 -7.01 -5.62 -4.63
N GLY A 9 -6.87 -6.78 -4.01
CA GLY A 9 -6.36 -7.99 -4.65
C GLY A 9 -7.34 -8.58 -5.68
N LYS A 10 -6.82 -9.00 -6.84
CA LYS A 10 -7.63 -9.67 -7.87
C LYS A 10 -7.82 -11.15 -7.53
N PRO A 11 -9.06 -11.64 -7.33
CA PRO A 11 -9.33 -13.02 -6.92
C PRO A 11 -8.65 -14.10 -7.78
N GLN A 12 -8.72 -13.95 -9.11
CA GLN A 12 -8.16 -14.94 -10.03
C GLN A 12 -6.62 -15.01 -9.97
N LEU A 13 -5.95 -13.87 -9.88
CA LEU A 13 -4.50 -13.83 -9.70
C LEU A 13 -4.08 -14.42 -8.34
N ILE A 14 -4.83 -14.13 -7.28
CA ILE A 14 -4.59 -14.70 -5.94
C ILE A 14 -4.70 -16.22 -5.98
N LYS A 15 -5.74 -16.76 -6.64
CA LYS A 15 -5.89 -18.20 -6.86
C LYS A 15 -4.68 -18.79 -7.56
N GLU A 16 -4.26 -18.21 -8.69
CA GLU A 16 -3.14 -18.72 -9.48
C GLU A 16 -1.82 -18.69 -8.70
N ILE A 17 -1.58 -17.66 -7.90
CA ILE A 17 -0.40 -17.57 -7.03
C ILE A 17 -0.45 -18.65 -5.94
N ILE A 18 -1.61 -18.85 -5.28
CA ILE A 18 -1.78 -19.88 -4.26
C ILE A 18 -1.50 -21.27 -4.83
N GLU A 19 -2.09 -21.61 -5.97
CA GLU A 19 -1.90 -22.90 -6.63
C GLU A 19 -0.46 -23.06 -7.13
N GLY A 20 0.17 -21.97 -7.59
CA GLY A 20 1.56 -21.94 -8.03
C GLY A 20 2.60 -22.21 -6.94
N PHE A 21 2.24 -22.11 -5.67
CA PHE A 21 3.12 -22.51 -4.57
C PHE A 21 3.26 -24.02 -4.40
N LYS A 22 2.45 -24.82 -5.11
CA LYS A 22 2.57 -26.28 -5.11
C LYS A 22 3.99 -26.70 -5.53
N ASP A 23 4.55 -27.66 -4.80
CA ASP A 23 5.87 -28.25 -5.04
C ASP A 23 7.04 -27.24 -4.95
N LYS A 24 6.78 -26.01 -4.47
CA LYS A 24 7.81 -25.00 -4.19
C LYS A 24 8.34 -25.16 -2.76
N PRO A 25 9.64 -24.87 -2.52
CA PRO A 25 10.27 -25.03 -1.21
C PRO A 25 9.92 -23.89 -0.22
N TYR A 26 8.70 -23.36 -0.29
CA TYR A 26 8.25 -22.28 0.58
C TYR A 26 7.22 -22.77 1.58
N ARG A 27 7.27 -22.23 2.79
CA ARG A 27 6.12 -22.19 3.69
C ARG A 27 5.41 -20.85 3.52
N VAL A 28 4.13 -20.88 3.20
CA VAL A 28 3.35 -19.68 2.86
C VAL A 28 2.26 -19.47 3.89
N ILE A 29 2.11 -18.23 4.36
CA ILE A 29 0.95 -17.79 5.14
C ILE A 29 0.26 -16.66 4.40
N THR A 30 -1.06 -16.75 4.25
CA THR A 30 -1.81 -15.81 3.41
C THR A 30 -3.20 -15.45 3.98
N PRO A 31 -3.43 -14.19 4.41
CA PRO A 31 -4.73 -13.70 4.88
C PRO A 31 -5.63 -13.29 3.72
N VAL A 32 -6.01 -14.24 2.87
CA VAL A 32 -6.79 -13.97 1.64
C VAL A 32 -8.08 -14.79 1.56
N LYS A 33 -8.55 -15.36 2.68
CA LYS A 33 -9.76 -16.21 2.71
C LYS A 33 -10.96 -15.58 2.00
N VAL A 34 -11.19 -14.27 2.22
CA VAL A 34 -12.30 -13.52 1.60
C VAL A 34 -12.15 -13.41 0.07
N HIS A 35 -10.92 -13.35 -0.44
CA HIS A 35 -10.67 -13.21 -1.89
C HIS A 35 -10.94 -14.48 -2.67
N ILE A 36 -10.83 -15.64 -2.01
CA ILE A 36 -10.99 -16.95 -2.65
C ILE A 36 -12.36 -17.57 -2.35
N GLU A 37 -13.20 -16.88 -1.59
CA GLU A 37 -14.55 -17.32 -1.30
C GLU A 37 -15.36 -17.43 -2.60
N GLY A 38 -16.02 -18.57 -2.81
CA GLY A 38 -16.73 -18.87 -4.06
C GLY A 38 -15.84 -19.29 -5.24
N LEU A 39 -14.52 -19.35 -5.08
CA LEU A 39 -13.61 -19.90 -6.09
C LEU A 39 -13.21 -21.34 -5.76
N ASN A 40 -13.15 -22.20 -6.77
CA ASN A 40 -12.54 -23.51 -6.65
C ASN A 40 -11.00 -23.36 -6.65
N VAL A 41 -10.40 -23.26 -5.48
CA VAL A 41 -8.95 -23.08 -5.26
C VAL A 41 -8.35 -24.34 -4.65
N LYS A 42 -7.32 -24.90 -5.29
CA LYS A 42 -6.56 -26.03 -4.74
C LYS A 42 -5.46 -25.53 -3.82
N ILE A 43 -5.71 -25.51 -2.51
CA ILE A 43 -4.72 -25.06 -1.52
C ILE A 43 -3.63 -26.13 -1.35
N PRO A 44 -2.35 -25.83 -1.68
CA PRO A 44 -1.26 -26.78 -1.50
C PRO A 44 -0.93 -27.00 0.00
N PRO A 45 -0.36 -28.17 0.39
CA PRO A 45 -0.03 -28.47 1.79
C PRO A 45 0.93 -27.48 2.47
N ASN A 46 1.75 -26.79 1.68
CA ASN A 46 2.72 -25.80 2.14
C ASN A 46 2.13 -24.37 2.26
N VAL A 47 0.82 -24.20 2.01
CA VAL A 47 0.12 -22.92 2.08
C VAL A 47 -0.92 -22.91 3.19
N LEU A 48 -0.73 -22.01 4.16
CA LEU A 48 -1.70 -21.74 5.22
C LEU A 48 -2.56 -20.52 4.86
N VAL A 49 -3.81 -20.77 4.47
CA VAL A 49 -4.80 -19.72 4.21
C VAL A 49 -5.50 -19.34 5.51
N THR A 50 -5.62 -18.05 5.77
CA THR A 50 -6.27 -17.48 6.97
C THR A 50 -7.20 -16.33 6.60
N GLY A 51 -8.07 -15.94 7.53
CA GLY A 51 -8.90 -14.73 7.35
C GLY A 51 -8.15 -13.44 7.64
N PHE A 52 -7.31 -13.45 8.68
CA PHE A 52 -6.53 -12.29 9.11
C PHE A 52 -5.24 -12.76 9.77
N VAL A 53 -4.14 -12.02 9.53
CA VAL A 53 -2.91 -12.17 10.29
C VAL A 53 -2.30 -10.78 10.55
N PRO A 54 -1.84 -10.49 11.77
CA PRO A 54 -1.18 -9.23 12.08
C PRO A 54 0.16 -9.11 11.36
N ALA A 55 0.24 -8.27 10.32
CA ALA A 55 1.44 -8.10 9.48
C ALA A 55 2.72 -7.80 10.29
N HIS A 56 2.63 -7.01 11.36
CA HIS A 56 3.77 -6.67 12.24
C HIS A 56 4.36 -7.89 12.97
N LYS A 57 3.60 -8.97 13.15
CA LYS A 57 4.13 -10.23 13.73
C LYS A 57 4.65 -11.19 12.67
N VAL A 58 4.14 -11.09 11.44
CA VAL A 58 4.49 -12.02 10.36
C VAL A 58 5.71 -11.57 9.60
N ASN A 59 5.84 -10.27 9.30
CA ASN A 59 7.00 -9.78 8.54
C ASN A 59 8.33 -10.18 9.21
N PRO A 60 8.54 -10.01 10.53
CA PRO A 60 9.82 -10.39 11.17
C PRO A 60 10.23 -11.85 11.03
N ILE A 61 9.27 -12.76 10.77
CA ILE A 61 9.53 -14.19 10.58
C ILE A 61 9.41 -14.63 9.12
N ALA A 62 9.05 -13.73 8.21
CA ALA A 62 8.94 -14.00 6.79
C ALA A 62 10.26 -13.67 6.08
N ASN A 63 10.66 -14.52 5.14
CA ASN A 63 11.83 -14.22 4.29
C ASN A 63 11.50 -13.27 3.13
N ILE A 64 10.23 -13.22 2.70
CA ILE A 64 9.72 -12.38 1.62
C ILE A 64 8.28 -11.98 1.96
N SER A 65 7.95 -10.72 1.66
CA SER A 65 6.61 -10.15 1.74
C SER A 65 6.08 -9.88 0.34
N VAL A 66 5.04 -10.60 -0.09
CA VAL A 66 4.37 -10.40 -1.37
C VAL A 66 3.12 -9.56 -1.13
N ILE A 67 3.16 -8.28 -1.51
CA ILE A 67 2.16 -7.28 -1.11
C ILE A 67 1.77 -6.31 -2.22
N HIS A 68 0.59 -5.70 -2.09
CA HIS A 68 0.09 -4.72 -3.05
C HIS A 68 0.66 -3.29 -2.90
N GLY A 69 1.53 -3.01 -1.93
CA GLY A 69 2.14 -1.66 -1.76
C GLY A 69 1.37 -0.67 -0.88
N GLY A 70 0.31 -1.09 -0.17
CA GLY A 70 -0.35 -0.23 0.81
C GLY A 70 0.63 0.22 1.92
N GLN A 71 0.62 1.52 2.23
CA GLN A 71 1.62 2.20 3.08
C GLN A 71 1.93 1.44 4.38
N ASN A 72 0.90 1.07 5.16
CA ASN A 72 1.09 0.37 6.44
C ASN A 72 1.84 -0.96 6.28
N THR A 73 1.51 -1.77 5.27
CA THR A 73 2.15 -3.07 5.09
C THR A 73 3.59 -2.92 4.58
N VAL A 74 3.84 -1.91 3.73
CA VAL A 74 5.19 -1.56 3.26
C VAL A 74 6.07 -1.16 4.44
N MET A 75 5.60 -0.23 5.29
CA MET A 75 6.35 0.20 6.47
C MET A 75 6.67 -0.95 7.42
N GLN A 76 5.74 -1.88 7.64
CA GLN A 76 5.98 -3.06 8.48
C GLN A 76 6.99 -4.05 7.88
N ALA A 77 7.01 -4.19 6.55
CA ALA A 77 8.01 -5.02 5.86
C ALA A 77 9.39 -4.37 5.93
N CYS A 78 9.49 -3.05 5.72
CA CYS A 78 10.73 -2.30 5.88
C CYS A 78 11.27 -2.39 7.32
N LEU A 79 10.40 -2.18 8.32
CA LEU A 79 10.75 -2.27 9.74
C LEU A 79 11.30 -3.63 10.13
N ALA A 80 10.76 -4.70 9.53
CA ALA A 80 11.16 -6.07 9.78
C ALA A 80 12.36 -6.53 8.95
N GLY A 81 12.89 -5.68 8.06
CA GLY A 81 13.93 -6.05 7.12
C GLY A 81 13.50 -7.12 6.09
N THR A 82 12.21 -7.22 5.78
CA THR A 82 11.64 -8.27 4.93
C THR A 82 11.48 -7.83 3.47
N PRO A 83 12.28 -8.35 2.51
CA PRO A 83 12.21 -7.92 1.11
C PRO A 83 10.84 -8.08 0.48
N ILE A 84 10.51 -7.17 -0.43
CA ILE A 84 9.15 -7.01 -0.95
C ILE A 84 9.04 -7.44 -2.42
N VAL A 85 8.10 -8.33 -2.72
CA VAL A 85 7.56 -8.50 -4.08
C VAL A 85 6.26 -7.71 -4.16
N GLY A 86 6.27 -6.62 -4.90
CA GLY A 86 5.21 -5.62 -4.92
C GLY A 86 4.32 -5.68 -6.16
N ILE A 87 3.00 -5.64 -6.01
CA ILE A 87 2.04 -5.47 -7.12
C ILE A 87 1.14 -4.25 -6.85
N GLY A 88 1.61 -3.07 -7.23
CA GLY A 88 0.89 -1.81 -6.99
C GLY A 88 -0.39 -1.70 -7.82
N MET A 89 -1.56 -1.65 -7.19
CA MET A 89 -2.86 -1.55 -7.87
C MET A 89 -3.24 -0.10 -8.18
N HIS A 90 -2.84 0.83 -7.31
CA HIS A 90 -3.08 2.27 -7.42
C HIS A 90 -1.77 3.07 -7.57
N PRO A 91 -1.79 4.35 -8.00
CA PRO A 91 -0.59 5.17 -8.13
C PRO A 91 0.20 5.32 -6.83
N GLU A 92 -0.48 5.56 -5.69
CA GLU A 92 0.15 5.67 -4.37
C GLU A 92 0.88 4.36 -3.99
N GLN A 93 0.20 3.22 -4.10
CA GLN A 93 0.82 1.90 -3.90
C GLN A 93 2.05 1.66 -4.78
N GLN A 94 2.01 2.10 -6.04
CA GLN A 94 3.17 2.00 -6.93
C GLN A 94 4.33 2.89 -6.47
N ALA A 95 4.04 4.12 -6.02
CA ALA A 95 5.05 5.04 -5.51
C ALA A 95 5.73 4.50 -4.24
N ASN A 96 4.98 3.91 -3.31
CA ASN A 96 5.52 3.27 -2.11
C ASN A 96 6.48 2.12 -2.48
N LEU A 97 6.07 1.26 -3.41
CA LEU A 97 6.90 0.17 -3.89
C LEU A 97 8.13 0.67 -4.65
N ASP A 98 8.00 1.72 -5.48
CA ASP A 98 9.12 2.33 -6.20
C ASP A 98 10.16 2.91 -5.25
N ALA A 99 9.75 3.43 -4.08
CA ALA A 99 10.69 3.85 -3.04
C ALA A 99 11.53 2.67 -2.52
N CYS A 100 10.91 1.52 -2.27
CA CYS A 100 11.61 0.31 -1.86
C CYS A 100 12.49 -0.27 -2.99
N VAL A 101 12.05 -0.21 -4.25
CA VAL A 101 12.83 -0.64 -5.42
C VAL A 101 14.09 0.20 -5.57
N ARG A 102 14.01 1.53 -5.39
CA ARG A 102 15.18 2.43 -5.43
C ARG A 102 16.23 2.08 -4.37
N LYS A 103 15.81 1.46 -3.27
CA LYS A 103 16.66 0.95 -2.19
C LYS A 103 17.06 -0.52 -2.38
N ARG A 104 16.79 -1.11 -3.55
CA ARG A 104 17.09 -2.53 -3.88
C ARG A 104 16.47 -3.55 -2.92
N PHE A 105 15.47 -3.12 -2.16
CA PHE A 105 14.76 -3.91 -1.15
C PHE A 105 13.50 -4.57 -1.71
N ALA A 106 13.09 -4.20 -2.92
CA ALA A 106 11.87 -4.67 -3.54
C ALA A 106 11.99 -4.92 -5.04
N ILE A 107 11.15 -5.83 -5.54
CA ILE A 107 10.84 -5.98 -6.96
C ILE A 107 9.37 -5.58 -7.14
N ARG A 108 9.11 -4.53 -7.93
CA ARG A 108 7.73 -4.17 -8.32
C ARG A 108 7.37 -4.82 -9.65
N LEU A 109 6.28 -5.57 -9.66
CA LEU A 109 5.72 -6.21 -10.85
C LEU A 109 4.63 -5.33 -11.47
N ASN A 110 4.54 -5.38 -12.81
CA ASN A 110 3.55 -4.61 -13.56
C ASN A 110 2.17 -5.27 -13.46
N LYS A 111 1.22 -4.61 -12.81
CA LYS A 111 -0.16 -5.11 -12.60
C LYS A 111 -0.92 -5.52 -13.87
N LYS A 112 -0.53 -5.03 -15.05
CA LYS A 112 -1.15 -5.36 -16.35
C LYS A 112 -0.58 -6.64 -16.97
N LYS A 113 0.65 -7.01 -16.60
CA LYS A 113 1.36 -8.16 -17.18
C LYS A 113 1.55 -9.30 -16.20
N VAL A 114 1.43 -9.02 -14.90
CA VAL A 114 1.78 -9.95 -13.83
C VAL A 114 1.02 -11.28 -13.91
N THR A 115 1.79 -12.35 -13.83
CA THR A 115 1.35 -13.74 -13.75
C THR A 115 1.86 -14.37 -12.45
N ALA A 116 1.29 -15.52 -12.05
CA ALA A 116 1.80 -16.28 -10.91
C ALA A 116 3.27 -16.68 -11.08
N SER A 117 3.69 -17.05 -12.30
CA SER A 117 5.08 -17.39 -12.61
C SER A 117 6.04 -16.22 -12.37
N GLU A 118 5.67 -15.00 -12.77
CA GLU A 118 6.48 -13.81 -12.51
C GLU A 118 6.58 -13.48 -11.01
N VAL A 119 5.50 -13.68 -10.24
CA VAL A 119 5.52 -13.52 -8.79
C VAL A 119 6.49 -14.52 -8.15
N LEU A 120 6.39 -15.80 -8.49
CA LEU A 120 7.27 -16.84 -7.98
C LEU A 120 8.73 -16.60 -8.37
N GLY A 121 8.98 -16.20 -9.62
CA GLY A 121 10.31 -15.85 -10.09
C GLY A 121 10.90 -14.63 -9.37
N ALA A 122 10.08 -13.63 -9.01
CA ALA A 122 10.52 -12.49 -8.21
C ALA A 122 10.84 -12.89 -6.75
N ILE A 123 10.07 -13.81 -6.16
CA ILE A 123 10.37 -14.40 -4.84
C ILE A 123 11.74 -15.09 -4.89
N ASP A 124 11.98 -15.95 -5.89
CA ASP A 124 13.25 -16.66 -6.04
C ASP A 124 14.42 -15.69 -6.22
N ARG A 125 14.26 -14.63 -7.01
CA ARG A 125 15.32 -13.61 -7.18
C ARG A 125 15.69 -12.94 -5.86
N LEU A 126 14.70 -12.47 -5.09
CA LEU A 126 14.97 -11.80 -3.81
C LEU A 126 15.47 -12.75 -2.73
N LEU A 127 15.07 -14.03 -2.74
CA LEU A 127 15.61 -15.02 -1.81
C LEU A 127 17.10 -15.31 -2.04
N ASN A 128 17.55 -15.18 -3.29
CA ASN A 128 18.94 -15.39 -3.71
C ASN A 128 19.77 -14.09 -3.75
N ASP A 129 19.17 -12.92 -3.49
CA ASP A 129 19.87 -11.64 -3.46
C ASP A 129 20.29 -11.31 -2.02
N SER A 130 21.59 -11.39 -1.75
CA SER A 130 22.15 -11.04 -0.44
C SER A 130 22.04 -9.55 -0.13
N ASN A 131 22.09 -8.68 -1.15
CA ASN A 131 22.04 -7.23 -0.97
C ASN A 131 20.65 -6.76 -0.52
N ALA A 132 19.58 -7.42 -1.00
CA ALA A 132 18.22 -7.05 -0.64
C ALA A 132 17.94 -7.16 0.87
N LYS A 133 18.68 -7.99 1.61
CA LYS A 133 18.57 -8.07 3.08
C LYS A 133 19.47 -7.07 3.79
N GLU A 134 20.61 -6.70 3.20
CA GLU A 134 21.55 -5.75 3.77
C GLU A 134 21.03 -4.30 3.72
N GLU A 135 20.29 -3.93 2.68
CA GLU A 135 19.74 -2.57 2.44
C GLU A 135 18.64 -2.12 3.42
N VAL A 136 18.28 -3.00 4.36
CA VAL A 136 17.39 -2.75 5.50
C VAL A 136 17.96 -3.37 6.78
N SER A 137 19.28 -3.56 6.84
CA SER A 137 19.97 -3.94 8.07
C SER A 137 19.53 -3.03 9.23
N PRO A 138 19.46 -3.54 10.47
CA PRO A 138 19.33 -2.68 11.65
C PRO A 138 20.36 -1.53 11.70
N ASP A 139 21.49 -1.66 11.00
CA ASP A 139 22.52 -0.63 10.88
C ASP A 139 22.12 0.54 9.96
N ILE A 140 21.05 0.38 9.16
CA ILE A 140 20.55 1.40 8.26
C ILE A 140 19.51 2.26 8.97
N HIS A 141 19.79 3.55 9.01
CA HIS A 141 18.89 4.54 9.59
C HIS A 141 17.78 4.93 8.61
N VAL A 142 16.53 4.65 8.98
CA VAL A 142 15.34 4.96 8.18
C VAL A 142 14.71 6.26 8.67
N VAL A 143 14.56 7.24 7.76
CA VAL A 143 13.76 8.44 8.00
C VAL A 143 12.39 8.24 7.37
N MET A 144 11.35 8.19 8.20
CA MET A 144 9.97 7.90 7.80
C MET A 144 9.09 9.14 7.98
N VAL A 145 8.55 9.64 6.88
CA VAL A 145 7.59 10.76 6.89
C VAL A 145 6.19 10.21 7.22
N TRP A 146 5.56 10.72 8.27
CA TRP A 146 4.34 10.13 8.85
C TRP A 146 3.20 11.15 8.90
N ASP A 147 2.06 10.86 8.27
CA ASP A 147 0.86 11.70 8.36
C ASP A 147 0.24 11.56 9.76
N GLN A 148 0.12 12.67 10.48
CA GLN A 148 -0.26 12.65 11.89
C GLN A 148 -1.76 12.44 12.13
N ALA A 149 -2.46 11.71 11.24
CA ALA A 149 -3.87 11.44 11.40
C ALA A 149 -4.12 10.65 12.71
N GLY A 150 -5.12 11.04 13.50
CA GLY A 150 -5.35 10.47 14.83
C GLY A 150 -5.49 8.93 14.83
N PHE A 151 -6.05 8.36 13.76
CA PHE A 151 -6.19 6.90 13.56
C PHE A 151 -4.92 6.20 13.04
N HIS A 152 -3.88 6.96 12.69
CA HIS A 152 -2.56 6.46 12.33
C HIS A 152 -1.54 6.58 13.48
N THR A 153 -1.93 7.08 14.65
CA THR A 153 -1.03 7.24 15.81
C THR A 153 -1.38 6.28 16.95
N SER A 154 -0.39 5.90 17.76
CA SER A 154 -0.61 5.09 18.96
C SER A 154 0.45 5.38 20.01
N LYS A 155 0.03 5.65 21.25
CA LYS A 155 0.94 5.76 22.41
C LYS A 155 1.67 4.45 22.74
N LYS A 156 1.23 3.33 22.16
CA LYS A 156 1.86 2.01 22.34
C LYS A 156 2.89 1.68 21.26
N LEU A 157 3.04 2.52 20.24
CA LEU A 157 4.01 2.31 19.17
C LEU A 157 5.42 2.44 19.75
N LYS A 158 6.23 1.39 19.60
CA LYS A 158 7.67 1.42 19.90
C LYS A 158 8.41 1.60 18.59
N VAL A 159 9.07 2.75 18.44
CA VAL A 159 9.91 3.05 17.27
C VAL A 159 11.31 2.48 17.52
N PRO A 160 11.88 1.67 16.61
CA PRO A 160 13.26 1.18 16.75
C PRO A 160 14.28 2.32 16.69
N GLU A 161 15.46 2.10 17.27
CA GLU A 161 16.53 3.11 17.37
C GLU A 161 17.02 3.60 16.00
N ASN A 162 17.03 2.71 15.00
CA ASN A 162 17.43 3.01 13.63
C ASN A 162 16.29 3.61 12.78
N VAL A 163 15.18 4.05 13.40
CA VAL A 163 14.06 4.68 12.69
C VAL A 163 13.75 6.05 13.29
N THR A 164 13.90 7.10 12.49
CA THR A 164 13.40 8.44 12.82
C THR A 164 12.06 8.68 12.14
N ILE A 165 11.02 8.88 12.93
CA ILE A 165 9.73 9.38 12.42
C ILE A 165 9.83 10.89 12.29
N VAL A 166 9.70 11.39 11.07
CA VAL A 166 9.52 12.80 10.78
C VAL A 166 8.01 13.03 10.65
N PRO A 167 7.36 13.61 11.66
CA PRO A 167 5.95 13.93 11.54
C PRO A 167 5.78 14.92 10.39
N LEU A 168 4.85 14.65 9.48
CA LEU A 168 4.31 15.71 8.64
C LEU A 168 3.74 16.77 9.59
N PRO A 169 4.08 18.06 9.40
CA PRO A 169 3.50 19.13 10.18
C PRO A 169 1.98 18.97 10.23
N PRO A 170 1.37 19.01 11.43
CA PRO A 170 -0.06 18.84 11.54
C PRO A 170 -0.73 19.99 10.78
N TYR A 171 -1.59 19.66 9.82
CA TYR A 171 -2.33 20.63 9.03
C TYR A 171 -1.43 21.73 8.45
N SER A 172 -0.58 21.39 7.48
CA SER A 172 -0.19 22.36 6.46
C SER A 172 -1.10 22.18 5.23
N PRO A 173 -2.39 22.56 5.28
CA PRO A 173 -3.28 22.48 4.12
C PRO A 173 -2.72 23.30 2.95
N GLU A 174 -2.03 24.41 3.26
CA GLU A 174 -1.25 25.17 2.27
C GLU A 174 -0.21 24.32 1.53
N LEU A 175 0.36 23.28 2.14
CA LEU A 175 1.40 22.43 1.55
C LEU A 175 0.88 21.13 0.92
N ASN A 176 -0.42 20.82 1.06
CA ASN A 176 -1.03 19.64 0.45
C ASN A 176 -2.20 20.06 -0.46
N PRO A 177 -2.01 20.11 -1.79
CA PRO A 177 -3.02 20.58 -2.72
C PRO A 177 -4.37 19.86 -2.65
N VAL A 178 -4.39 18.60 -2.19
CA VAL A 178 -5.64 17.85 -2.00
C VAL A 178 -6.52 18.46 -0.90
N GLU A 179 -5.93 19.09 0.12
CA GLU A 179 -6.68 19.74 1.19
C GLU A 179 -7.42 20.97 0.67
N ASN A 180 -6.83 21.73 -0.25
CA ASN A 180 -7.52 22.84 -0.92
C ASN A 180 -8.73 22.33 -1.72
N LEU A 181 -8.59 21.19 -2.40
CA LEU A 181 -9.72 20.55 -3.09
C LEU A 181 -10.81 20.11 -2.11
N TRP A 182 -10.44 19.53 -0.97
CA TRP A 182 -11.39 19.17 0.08
C TRP A 182 -12.10 20.39 0.65
N HIS A 183 -11.38 21.49 0.89
CA HIS A 183 -11.98 22.76 1.30
C HIS A 183 -12.95 23.29 0.25
N TYR A 184 -12.55 23.30 -1.03
CA TYR A 184 -13.40 23.74 -2.14
C TYR A 184 -14.70 22.92 -2.22
N LEU A 185 -14.60 21.59 -2.12
CA LEU A 185 -15.76 20.71 -2.15
C LEU A 185 -16.71 20.95 -0.97
N ARG A 186 -16.14 21.10 0.23
CA ARG A 186 -16.90 21.44 1.44
C ARG A 186 -17.59 22.79 1.28
N SER A 187 -16.89 23.85 0.84
CA SER A 187 -17.46 25.20 0.79
C SER A 187 -18.50 25.39 -0.32
N HIS A 188 -18.37 24.71 -1.46
CA HIS A 188 -19.24 24.95 -2.62
C HIS A 188 -20.38 23.94 -2.77
N TYR A 189 -20.18 22.69 -2.31
CA TYR A 189 -21.16 21.62 -2.58
C TYR A 189 -21.72 20.95 -1.33
N TRP A 190 -20.97 20.85 -0.22
CA TRP A 190 -21.38 20.01 0.91
C TRP A 190 -21.73 20.75 2.19
N ALA A 191 -21.28 22.00 2.37
CA ALA A 191 -21.54 22.76 3.58
C ALA A 191 -23.04 23.03 3.77
N ASN A 192 -23.48 22.88 5.02
CA ASN A 192 -24.84 23.19 5.47
C ASN A 192 -25.95 22.46 4.69
N ARG A 193 -25.70 21.21 4.27
CA ARG A 193 -26.70 20.35 3.62
C ARG A 193 -27.12 19.19 4.51
N ILE A 194 -28.40 18.83 4.42
CA ILE A 194 -28.98 17.64 5.04
C ILE A 194 -29.36 16.69 3.90
N TYR A 195 -29.05 15.41 4.06
CA TYR A 195 -29.36 14.36 3.09
C TYR A 195 -30.41 13.43 3.69
N ALA A 196 -31.39 13.03 2.89
CA ALA A 196 -32.50 12.19 3.36
C ALA A 196 -32.04 10.80 3.79
N ASP A 197 -31.05 10.24 3.08
CA ASP A 197 -30.48 8.92 3.33
C ASP A 197 -29.01 8.84 2.83
N TYR A 198 -28.41 7.66 2.97
CA TYR A 198 -27.05 7.39 2.53
C TYR A 198 -26.88 7.55 1.02
N ASP A 199 -27.85 7.13 0.22
CA ASP A 199 -27.76 7.20 -1.23
C ASP A 199 -27.78 8.65 -1.71
N ALA A 200 -28.63 9.49 -1.12
CA ALA A 200 -28.66 10.93 -1.37
C ALA A 200 -27.32 11.60 -1.04
N LEU A 201 -26.69 11.25 0.09
CA LEU A 201 -25.35 11.72 0.45
C LEU A 201 -24.30 11.24 -0.57
N ARG A 202 -24.32 9.94 -0.91
CA ARG A 202 -23.39 9.33 -1.85
C ARG A 202 -23.46 9.97 -3.23
N TYR A 203 -24.66 10.15 -3.77
CA TYR A 203 -24.84 10.79 -5.08
C TYR A 203 -24.42 12.25 -5.08
N ALA A 204 -24.73 13.00 -4.01
CA ALA A 204 -24.26 14.38 -3.88
C ALA A 204 -22.73 14.49 -3.76
N ALA A 205 -22.08 13.55 -3.08
CA ALA A 205 -20.63 13.48 -3.01
C ALA A 205 -20.00 13.18 -4.39
N ILE A 206 -20.54 12.20 -5.11
CA ILE A 206 -20.07 11.83 -6.46
C ILE A 206 -20.26 12.98 -7.46
N ASP A 207 -21.44 13.62 -7.46
CA ASP A 207 -21.75 14.75 -8.35
C ASP A 207 -20.81 15.94 -8.10
N ALA A 208 -20.62 16.33 -6.84
CA ALA A 208 -19.70 17.39 -6.47
C ALA A 208 -18.25 17.07 -6.87
N TRP A 209 -17.83 15.82 -6.63
CA TRP A 209 -16.50 15.36 -7.02
C TRP A 209 -16.31 15.44 -8.53
N HIS A 210 -17.28 14.98 -9.33
CA HIS A 210 -17.19 15.09 -10.79
C HIS A 210 -17.14 16.54 -11.25
N LYS A 211 -17.97 17.43 -10.70
CA LYS A 211 -18.00 18.85 -11.04
C LYS A 211 -16.65 19.55 -10.76
N ALA A 212 -15.98 19.20 -9.67
CA ALA A 212 -14.69 19.79 -9.33
C ALA A 212 -13.52 19.11 -10.04
N ALA A 213 -13.48 17.77 -10.06
CA ALA A 213 -12.32 17.00 -10.52
C ALA A 213 -12.25 16.83 -12.04
N LEU A 214 -13.37 16.96 -12.76
CA LEU A 214 -13.41 16.90 -14.22
C LEU A 214 -13.28 18.27 -14.88
N ASP A 215 -13.22 19.36 -14.10
CA ASP A 215 -12.93 20.70 -14.59
C ASP A 215 -11.43 21.01 -14.40
N PRO A 216 -10.63 21.02 -15.48
CA PRO A 216 -9.20 21.28 -15.37
C PRO A 216 -8.87 22.67 -14.81
N ALA A 217 -9.71 23.68 -15.03
CA ALA A 217 -9.46 25.03 -14.55
C ALA A 217 -9.67 25.11 -13.03
N ILE A 218 -10.70 24.43 -12.51
CA ILE A 218 -10.91 24.30 -11.06
C ILE A 218 -9.74 23.54 -10.43
N ILE A 219 -9.36 22.38 -10.97
CA ILE A 219 -8.23 21.61 -10.43
C ILE A 219 -6.93 22.41 -10.47
N GLN A 220 -6.62 23.08 -11.59
CA GLN A 220 -5.39 23.86 -11.71
C GLN A 220 -5.35 25.04 -10.74
N SER A 221 -6.48 25.73 -10.54
CA SER A 221 -6.54 26.88 -9.62
C SER A 221 -6.51 26.46 -8.15
N VAL A 222 -7.36 25.51 -7.76
CA VAL A 222 -7.54 25.07 -6.37
C VAL A 222 -6.33 24.29 -5.87
N CYS A 223 -5.77 23.42 -6.71
CA CYS A 223 -4.61 22.61 -6.37
C CYS A 223 -3.27 23.27 -6.74
N ARG A 224 -3.25 24.57 -7.06
CA ARG A 224 -1.99 25.28 -7.36
C ARG A 224 -1.09 25.26 -6.13
N ALA A 225 0.09 24.68 -6.27
CA ALA A 225 1.15 24.67 -5.26
C ALA A 225 2.25 25.66 -5.68
N PRO A 226 2.17 26.95 -5.28
CA PRO A 226 3.13 27.97 -5.73
C PRO A 226 4.57 27.71 -5.24
N TYR A 227 4.74 26.93 -4.18
CA TYR A 227 6.05 26.51 -3.65
C TYR A 227 6.65 25.30 -4.38
N ALA A 228 5.89 24.65 -5.26
CA ALA A 228 6.34 23.51 -6.06
C ALA A 228 6.56 23.93 -7.51
N GLU A 229 7.34 25.00 -7.70
CA GLU A 229 7.77 25.39 -9.05
C GLU A 229 8.57 24.26 -9.68
N ARG A 230 8.30 23.99 -10.95
CA ARG A 230 9.08 23.04 -11.73
C ARG A 230 10.48 23.64 -11.87
N ILE A 231 11.47 23.01 -11.25
CA ILE A 231 12.86 23.28 -11.60
C ILE A 231 13.04 22.68 -12.99
N ASP A 232 13.19 23.54 -14.00
CA ASP A 232 13.48 23.13 -15.38
C ASP A 232 14.84 22.42 -15.48
#